data_AF-A0A285Q8H5-F1
#
_entry.id   AF-A0A285Q8H5-F1
#
_cell.length_a   1.000
_cell.length_b   1.000
_cell.length_c   1.000
_cell.angle_alpha   90.00
_cell.angle_beta   90.00
_cell.angle_gamma   90.00
#
_symmetry.space_group_name_H-M   'P 1'
#
loop_
_entity.id
_entity.type
_entity.pdbx_description
1 polymer ?
#
loop_
_entity_poly.entity_id
_entity_poly.type
_entity_poly.pdbx_seq_one_letter_code
_entity_poly.pdbx_strand_id
1 'polypeptide(L)'
;MGKKSFQNKPPRIPFPFEGIQVNGCRNPTCENFLTLSPIKNIDGCEGGIPEAFQRGGGSYRLSGRGKAKASLICEICSKKKALGEDVNAVSTALKSNQAVHEELSRISSHLDPKSIICPNSKCSSNMDKKPISVKKNGKTTSGNQRYICLHCRKSFCGKPKARKHSKPHLNRLLFKLLVNKQPINRIADVLDISEKTVYDKIRFIHRQCLSFVSERERRLESRVFERFYLSTDRQVLMTNWTQRGDKRNCDLYGIATACLNSGYVFAFNFNYDGSVDSSLAERDSVDSGDHERPKHHRKHARVWLSEEFNDAVKNRLPREKLPYAGNLRDEIQIRALIEKSSNVPDSSENIDQTKSLPNRGALVHNEYTMLAHFFLLKRFFRSTGKTRFFLDLDSGMKTAYISAFREEIGEGRSDGFLVRASKNKTNDEKEKLVANFKRMVSKMSGTPVKQLTFKILMDVTNGIIAERLKKPIKVPNSPEFWIEHPWVSKAEPEKMVAAVTNVSRYDILHQANLYRMVTLAPVDRFFMNIRRMSMYFERPFQSGTGMGRIWHGYSAYNPEMYTIVGDIFRIHYNYCTRSKKKDTPAMKLGLAKAPVTVEKIIYYNRYAG
;
A
#
# COMPACT_ATOMS: atom_id res chain seq x y z
N MET A 1 30.67 29.45 36.02
CA MET A 1 30.56 28.19 35.24
C MET A 1 29.09 27.95 34.89
N GLY A 2 28.65 28.36 33.71
CA GLY A 2 27.27 28.17 33.27
C GLY A 2 27.02 26.73 32.84
N LYS A 3 26.05 26.06 33.48
CA LYS A 3 25.55 24.74 33.05
C LYS A 3 25.06 24.87 31.60
N LYS A 4 25.82 24.33 30.64
CA LYS A 4 25.33 24.11 29.28
C LYS A 4 24.11 23.20 29.39
N SER A 5 22.93 23.77 29.16
CA SER A 5 21.70 23.03 28.90
C SER A 5 22.00 22.06 27.74
N PHE A 6 22.21 20.78 28.06
CA PHE A 6 22.22 19.70 27.08
C PHE A 6 20.79 19.57 26.53
N GLN A 7 20.45 20.39 25.53
CA GLN A 7 19.31 20.07 24.68
C GLN A 7 19.64 18.72 24.04
N ASN A 8 18.90 17.66 24.39
CA ASN A 8 19.01 16.35 23.76
C ASN A 8 18.74 16.52 22.26
N LYS A 9 19.81 16.63 21.47
CA LYS A 9 19.69 16.64 20.01
C LYS A 9 19.12 15.29 19.59
N PRO A 10 18.11 15.28 18.69
CA PRO A 10 17.55 14.02 18.21
C PRO A 10 18.65 13.15 17.58
N PRO A 11 18.52 11.81 17.65
CA PRO A 11 19.50 10.92 17.05
C PRO A 11 19.60 11.17 15.55
N ARG A 12 20.75 10.85 14.96
CA ARG A 12 21.00 11.02 13.52
C ARG A 12 20.08 10.15 12.65
N ILE A 13 19.75 8.96 13.14
CA ILE A 13 18.78 8.04 12.53
C ILE A 13 17.58 7.99 13.48
N PRO A 14 16.33 8.08 12.99
CA PRO A 14 15.15 7.93 13.84
C PRO A 14 15.20 6.63 14.64
N PHE A 15 14.96 6.71 15.96
CA PHE A 15 14.75 5.53 16.79
C PHE A 15 13.58 4.69 16.25
N PRO A 16 13.58 3.36 16.47
CA PRO A 16 12.39 2.56 16.24
C PRO A 16 11.20 3.15 16.99
N PHE A 17 10.01 3.11 16.38
CA PHE A 17 8.78 3.62 16.99
C PHE A 17 7.70 2.54 16.92
N GLU A 18 7.21 2.07 18.06
CA GLU A 18 6.14 1.07 18.16
C GLU A 18 6.42 -0.18 17.28
N GLY A 19 7.65 -0.69 17.34
CA GLY A 19 8.09 -1.85 16.55
C GLY A 19 8.41 -1.58 15.08
N ILE A 20 8.42 -0.32 14.63
CA ILE A 20 8.72 0.07 13.25
C ILE A 20 10.12 0.69 13.15
N GLN A 21 10.95 0.12 12.26
CA GLN A 21 12.18 0.74 11.79
C GLN A 21 12.33 0.52 10.30
N VAL A 22 12.18 1.58 9.50
CA VAL A 22 12.26 1.51 8.03
C VAL A 22 13.62 1.95 7.48
N ASN A 23 14.45 2.56 8.33
CA ASN A 23 15.77 3.06 7.92
C ASN A 23 16.81 1.93 8.04
N GLY A 24 17.63 1.78 7.01
CA GLY A 24 18.75 0.83 6.99
C GLY A 24 19.13 0.39 5.59
N CYS A 25 20.05 -0.56 5.49
CA CYS A 25 20.49 -1.10 4.21
C CYS A 25 19.30 -1.76 3.47
N ARG A 26 19.23 -1.52 2.16
CA ARG A 26 18.20 -2.08 1.27
C ARG A 26 18.75 -3.15 0.33
N ASN A 27 19.97 -3.62 0.59
CA ASN A 27 20.57 -4.73 -0.13
C ASN A 27 20.40 -6.02 0.70
N PRO A 28 19.50 -6.95 0.33
CA PRO A 28 19.23 -8.17 1.10
C PRO A 28 20.44 -9.10 1.29
N THR A 29 21.47 -8.98 0.45
CA THR A 29 22.71 -9.76 0.54
C THR A 29 23.81 -9.06 1.35
N CYS A 30 23.54 -7.86 1.87
CA CYS A 30 24.52 -7.13 2.66
C CYS A 30 24.52 -7.58 4.12
N GLU A 31 25.71 -7.67 4.68
CA GLU A 31 26.00 -7.95 6.09
C GLU A 31 25.30 -6.93 7.01
N ASN A 32 25.18 -5.67 6.56
CA ASN A 32 24.49 -4.62 7.30
C ASN A 32 22.95 -4.66 7.17
N PHE A 33 22.36 -5.59 6.40
CA PHE A 33 20.93 -5.59 6.08
C PHE A 33 20.03 -5.61 7.33
N LEU A 34 20.37 -6.40 8.34
CA LEU A 34 19.59 -6.58 9.56
C LEU A 34 20.07 -5.73 10.76
N THR A 35 21.15 -4.96 10.63
CA THR A 35 21.79 -4.23 11.75
C THR A 35 20.86 -3.23 12.43
N LEU A 36 19.91 -2.65 11.69
CA LEU A 36 18.93 -1.69 12.21
C LEU A 36 17.54 -2.31 12.32
N SER A 37 17.39 -3.64 12.31
CA SER A 37 16.07 -4.25 12.53
C SER A 37 15.61 -4.03 13.98
N PRO A 38 14.31 -3.84 14.24
CA PRO A 38 13.78 -3.76 15.58
C PRO A 38 13.81 -5.16 16.23
N ILE A 39 14.94 -5.56 16.80
CA ILE A 39 15.07 -6.89 17.44
C ILE A 39 14.07 -6.98 18.61
N LYS A 40 13.26 -8.05 18.61
CA LYS A 40 12.58 -8.58 19.80
C LYS A 40 13.59 -9.42 20.59
N ASN A 41 13.97 -8.97 21.77
CA ASN A 41 14.62 -9.86 22.74
C ASN A 41 13.55 -10.66 23.49
N ILE A 42 13.89 -11.92 23.78
CA ILE A 42 13.10 -12.87 24.56
C ILE A 42 12.87 -12.43 26.02
N ASP A 43 13.53 -11.36 26.49
CA ASP A 43 13.55 -11.01 27.92
C ASP A 43 13.20 -9.55 28.26
N GLY A 44 12.29 -8.91 27.51
CA GLY A 44 11.60 -7.71 28.00
C GLY A 44 12.42 -6.41 28.14
N CYS A 45 13.64 -6.33 27.59
CA CYS A 45 14.39 -5.08 27.48
C CYS A 45 14.15 -4.39 26.12
N GLU A 46 13.84 -3.09 26.15
CA GLU A 46 13.59 -2.26 24.98
C GLU A 46 14.85 -2.02 24.12
N GLY A 47 14.68 -2.10 22.80
CA GLY A 47 15.47 -1.37 21.81
C GLY A 47 16.79 -1.99 21.36
N GLY A 48 17.11 -1.82 20.07
CA GLY A 48 18.46 -2.12 19.57
C GLY A 48 19.52 -1.26 20.26
N ILE A 49 20.80 -1.61 20.08
CA ILE A 49 21.95 -0.96 20.73
C ILE A 49 21.88 0.57 20.56
N PRO A 50 21.66 1.38 21.62
CA PRO A 50 21.52 2.84 21.52
C PRO A 50 22.69 3.53 20.79
N GLU A 51 23.88 2.96 20.90
CA GLU A 51 25.11 3.40 20.23
C GLU A 51 25.01 3.29 18.70
N ALA A 52 24.30 2.27 18.19
CA ALA A 52 24.05 2.09 16.75
C ALA A 52 23.22 3.24 16.16
N PHE A 53 22.36 3.87 16.97
CA PHE A 53 21.51 4.99 16.54
C PHE A 53 22.17 6.36 16.78
N GLN A 54 22.99 6.48 17.83
CA GLN A 54 23.73 7.71 18.14
C GLN A 54 24.94 7.92 17.21
N ARG A 55 25.70 6.87 16.92
CA ARG A 55 26.89 6.90 16.04
C ARG A 55 26.64 6.36 14.63
N GLY A 56 25.49 5.74 14.37
CA GLY A 56 25.22 5.03 13.13
C GLY A 56 25.83 3.63 13.07
N GLY A 57 26.10 2.98 14.21
CA GLY A 57 26.98 1.83 14.47
C GLY A 57 26.84 0.51 13.69
N GLY A 58 26.19 0.49 12.53
CA GLY A 58 26.72 -0.31 11.42
C GLY A 58 27.81 0.49 10.70
N SER A 59 28.40 -0.04 9.64
CA SER A 59 29.18 0.81 8.72
C SER A 59 28.21 1.67 7.90
N TYR A 60 27.57 2.65 8.54
CA TYR A 60 26.65 3.60 7.92
C TYR A 60 27.12 5.04 8.11
N ARG A 61 26.88 5.85 7.08
CA ARG A 61 27.18 7.29 7.09
C ARG A 61 25.95 8.06 6.66
N LEU A 62 25.77 9.26 7.22
CA LEU A 62 24.77 10.18 6.71
C LEU A 62 25.37 11.07 5.61
N SER A 63 24.58 11.30 4.57
CA SER A 63 24.86 12.29 3.53
C SER A 63 23.69 13.25 3.35
N GLY A 64 23.98 14.44 2.83
CA GLY A 64 23.02 15.54 2.64
C GLY A 64 23.06 16.55 3.79
N ARG A 65 23.41 17.81 3.48
CA ARG A 65 23.48 18.93 4.44
C ARG A 65 22.23 19.81 4.47
N GLY A 66 21.12 19.39 3.85
CA GLY A 66 19.89 20.20 3.74
C GLY A 66 18.73 19.66 4.59
N LYS A 67 17.85 20.57 5.05
CA LYS A 67 16.65 20.29 5.87
C LYS A 67 15.71 19.21 5.27
N ALA A 68 15.79 18.95 3.96
CA ALA A 68 14.93 17.99 3.25
C ALA A 68 15.66 16.76 2.66
N LYS A 69 16.99 16.61 2.80
CA LYS A 69 17.79 15.73 1.92
C LYS A 69 18.67 14.68 2.63
N ALA A 70 18.38 14.38 3.89
CA ALA A 70 19.20 13.43 4.65
C ALA A 70 19.03 12.00 4.11
N SER A 71 20.15 11.39 3.75
CA SER A 71 20.23 10.01 3.25
C SER A 71 21.17 9.19 4.11
N LEU A 72 20.82 7.92 4.31
CA LEU A 72 21.64 6.91 4.96
C LEU A 72 22.41 6.13 3.88
N ILE A 73 23.74 6.16 3.96
CA ILE A 73 24.67 5.43 3.10
C ILE A 73 25.16 4.19 3.85
N CYS A 74 25.04 3.02 3.24
CA CYS A 74 25.71 1.81 3.72
C CYS A 74 27.14 1.76 3.16
N GLU A 75 28.15 1.82 4.01
CA GLU A 75 29.55 1.84 3.60
C GLU A 75 30.00 0.50 3.02
N ILE A 76 29.45 -0.62 3.49
CA ILE A 76 29.72 -1.94 2.89
C ILE A 76 29.22 -1.98 1.45
N CYS A 77 27.96 -1.57 1.21
CA CYS A 77 27.44 -1.48 -0.16
C CYS A 77 28.20 -0.46 -1.01
N SER A 78 28.67 0.63 -0.41
CA SER A 78 29.51 1.61 -1.11
C SER A 78 30.83 1.01 -1.57
N LYS A 79 31.49 0.21 -0.72
CA LYS A 79 32.74 -0.50 -1.06
C LYS A 79 32.50 -1.56 -2.13
N LYS A 80 31.48 -2.41 -1.95
CA LYS A 80 31.06 -3.43 -2.95
C LYS A 80 30.83 -2.79 -4.33
N LYS A 81 30.08 -1.69 -4.37
CA LYS A 81 29.85 -0.94 -5.62
C LYS A 81 31.13 -0.37 -6.23
N ALA A 82 32.07 0.12 -5.41
CA ALA A 82 33.35 0.63 -5.89
C ALA A 82 34.23 -0.48 -6.49
N LEU A 83 34.08 -1.71 -6.00
CA LEU A 83 34.72 -2.92 -6.56
C LEU A 83 34.00 -3.47 -7.80
N GLY A 84 32.95 -2.81 -8.29
CA GLY A 84 32.17 -3.25 -9.44
C GLY A 84 31.11 -4.31 -9.13
N GLU A 85 30.89 -4.66 -7.86
CA GLU A 85 29.79 -5.55 -7.48
C GLU A 85 28.43 -4.86 -7.63
N ASP A 86 27.44 -5.65 -8.01
CA ASP A 86 26.06 -5.20 -8.11
C ASP A 86 25.40 -5.12 -6.74
N VAL A 87 24.99 -3.91 -6.36
CA VAL A 87 24.26 -3.65 -5.11
C VAL A 87 22.93 -2.97 -5.40
N ASN A 88 21.87 -3.44 -4.72
CA ASN A 88 20.52 -2.89 -4.88
C ASN A 88 20.46 -1.38 -4.61
N ALA A 89 21.03 -0.93 -3.50
CA ALA A 89 21.10 0.48 -3.16
C ALA A 89 22.29 0.74 -2.23
N VAL A 90 22.98 1.85 -2.47
CA VAL A 90 24.06 2.33 -1.58
C VAL A 90 23.55 3.37 -0.60
N SER A 91 22.68 4.27 -1.08
CA SER A 91 22.07 5.34 -0.29
C SER A 91 20.55 5.19 -0.26
N THR A 92 19.95 5.62 0.84
CA THR A 92 18.50 5.53 1.07
C THR A 92 18.03 6.80 1.77
N ALA A 93 16.92 7.39 1.33
CA ALA A 93 16.38 8.57 2.00
C ALA A 93 15.87 8.18 3.40
N LEU A 94 16.24 8.95 4.43
CA LEU A 94 15.72 8.74 5.79
C LEU A 94 14.22 9.07 5.85
N LYS A 95 13.46 8.22 6.55
CA LYS A 95 12.01 8.35 6.75
C LYS A 95 11.66 8.37 8.23
N SER A 96 10.57 9.06 8.58
CA SER A 96 10.06 9.10 9.96
C SER A 96 9.37 7.78 10.30
N ASN A 97 9.90 7.04 11.28
CA ASN A 97 9.24 5.82 11.79
C ASN A 97 7.88 6.13 12.43
N GLN A 98 7.76 7.30 13.08
CA GLN A 98 6.51 7.77 13.66
C GLN A 98 5.44 7.99 12.57
N ALA A 99 5.79 8.66 11.46
CA ALA A 99 4.85 8.89 10.36
C ALA A 99 4.36 7.58 9.71
N VAL A 100 5.23 6.57 9.60
CA VAL A 100 4.84 5.23 9.14
C VAL A 100 3.84 4.60 10.12
N HIS A 101 4.09 4.71 11.43
CA HIS A 101 3.19 4.18 12.45
C HIS A 101 1.83 4.88 12.47
N GLU A 102 1.81 6.21 12.36
CA GLU A 102 0.58 7.01 12.28
C GLU A 102 -0.26 6.61 11.06
N GLU A 103 0.38 6.39 9.91
CA GLU A 103 -0.31 5.94 8.71
C GLU A 103 -0.79 4.49 8.83
N LEU A 104 0.02 3.58 9.40
CA LEU A 104 -0.38 2.21 9.71
C LEU A 104 -1.59 2.18 10.64
N SER A 105 -1.57 2.98 11.70
CA SER A 105 -2.66 3.10 12.67
C SER A 105 -3.94 3.58 11.99
N ARG A 106 -3.84 4.54 11.06
CA ARG A 106 -4.99 5.01 10.28
C ARG A 106 -5.59 3.90 9.42
N ILE A 107 -4.78 3.24 8.59
CA ILE A 107 -5.26 2.23 7.62
C ILE A 107 -5.65 0.89 8.27
N SER A 108 -5.19 0.63 9.51
CA SER A 108 -5.51 -0.58 10.26
C SER A 108 -6.50 -0.36 11.40
N SER A 109 -6.98 0.88 11.59
CA SER A 109 -7.89 1.27 12.68
C SER A 109 -9.17 0.43 12.80
N HIS A 110 -9.62 -0.21 11.72
CA HIS A 110 -10.78 -1.11 11.76
C HIS A 110 -10.49 -2.43 12.46
N LEU A 111 -9.23 -2.87 12.52
CA LEU A 111 -8.81 -4.09 13.21
C LEU A 111 -8.76 -3.93 14.72
N ASP A 112 -8.49 -2.72 15.20
CA ASP A 112 -8.30 -2.50 16.63
C ASP A 112 -9.65 -2.57 17.38
N PRO A 113 -9.70 -3.26 18.53
CA PRO A 113 -10.92 -3.34 19.30
C PRO A 113 -11.34 -1.93 19.70
N LYS A 114 -12.63 -1.63 19.55
CA LYS A 114 -13.22 -0.35 19.99
C LYS A 114 -13.20 -0.32 21.53
N SER A 115 -12.06 0.01 22.13
CA SER A 115 -11.92 0.18 23.56
C SER A 115 -12.65 1.44 24.01
N ILE A 116 -13.15 1.40 25.24
CA ILE A 116 -13.81 2.54 25.87
C ILE A 116 -12.68 3.47 26.31
N ILE A 117 -12.56 4.69 25.78
CA ILE A 117 -11.51 5.63 26.19
C ILE A 117 -12.10 6.65 27.18
N CYS A 118 -11.34 7.02 28.19
CA CYS A 118 -11.76 8.04 29.15
C CYS A 118 -11.73 9.41 28.44
N PRO A 119 -12.78 10.23 28.51
CA PRO A 119 -12.77 11.54 27.86
C PRO A 119 -11.88 12.58 28.56
N ASN A 120 -11.32 12.25 29.73
CA ASN A 120 -10.35 13.12 30.40
C ASN A 120 -8.95 12.88 29.80
N SER A 121 -8.43 13.80 28.99
CA SER A 121 -7.09 13.69 28.39
C SER A 121 -5.98 13.52 29.42
N LYS A 122 -6.14 14.09 30.63
CA LYS A 122 -5.17 13.99 31.74
C LYS A 122 -5.34 12.74 32.61
N CYS A 123 -6.22 11.80 32.24
CA CYS A 123 -6.41 10.56 32.99
C CYS A 123 -5.18 9.65 32.84
N SER A 124 -4.78 8.96 33.91
CA SER A 124 -3.67 7.99 33.89
C SER A 124 -3.86 6.88 32.85
N SER A 125 -5.11 6.48 32.56
CA SER A 125 -5.40 5.53 31.47
C SER A 125 -5.01 6.04 30.08
N ASN A 126 -4.98 7.36 29.88
CA ASN A 126 -4.65 7.99 28.60
C ASN A 126 -3.18 8.42 28.53
N MET A 127 -2.67 8.99 29.62
CA MET A 127 -1.28 9.46 29.73
C MET A 127 -0.29 8.28 29.81
N ASP A 128 -0.57 7.30 30.67
CA ASP A 128 0.33 6.16 30.91
C ASP A 128 0.00 4.95 30.01
N LYS A 129 -0.93 5.10 29.05
CA LYS A 129 -1.51 4.00 28.23
C LYS A 129 -2.01 2.80 29.05
N LYS A 130 -2.36 2.98 30.34
CA LYS A 130 -2.89 1.90 31.19
C LYS A 130 -4.27 1.46 30.71
N PRO A 131 -4.63 0.17 30.84
CA PRO A 131 -5.97 -0.30 30.55
C PRO A 131 -6.99 0.53 31.32
N ILE A 132 -7.98 1.05 30.59
CA ILE A 132 -9.07 1.77 31.23
C ILE A 132 -9.89 0.80 32.09
N SER A 133 -10.12 1.19 33.34
CA SER A 133 -11.04 0.47 34.22
C SER A 133 -12.31 1.30 34.34
N VAL A 134 -13.46 0.72 34.00
CA VAL A 134 -14.75 1.42 33.99
C VAL A 134 -15.82 0.65 34.75
N LYS A 135 -16.62 1.37 35.54
CA LYS A 135 -17.84 0.85 36.17
C LYS A 135 -19.06 1.29 35.37
N LYS A 136 -19.96 0.36 35.03
CA LYS A 136 -21.26 0.68 34.42
C LYS A 136 -22.11 1.47 35.44
N ASN A 137 -22.67 2.61 35.03
CA ASN A 137 -23.44 3.51 35.90
C ASN A 137 -24.83 3.81 35.31
N GLY A 138 -25.66 2.77 35.17
CA GLY A 138 -26.99 2.89 34.58
C GLY A 138 -26.97 3.27 33.10
N LYS A 139 -28.11 3.71 32.57
CA LYS A 139 -28.26 4.12 31.16
C LYS A 139 -28.80 5.55 31.07
N THR A 140 -28.52 6.25 29.98
CA THR A 140 -29.21 7.51 29.65
C THR A 140 -30.69 7.25 29.37
N THR A 141 -31.51 8.30 29.37
CA THR A 141 -32.92 8.27 28.89
C THR A 141 -33.03 7.72 27.46
N SER A 142 -32.02 8.00 26.62
CA SER A 142 -31.89 7.44 25.27
C SER A 142 -31.37 5.98 25.21
N GLY A 143 -31.18 5.33 26.36
CA GLY A 143 -30.79 3.93 26.48
C GLY A 143 -29.30 3.64 26.26
N ASN A 144 -28.44 4.66 26.25
CA ASN A 144 -26.98 4.51 26.12
C ASN A 144 -26.37 4.14 27.46
N GLN A 145 -25.44 3.18 27.46
CA GLN A 145 -24.74 2.78 28.67
C GLN A 145 -23.84 3.93 29.16
N ARG A 146 -24.02 4.33 30.42
CA ARG A 146 -23.11 5.25 31.12
C ARG A 146 -22.01 4.46 31.80
N TYR A 147 -20.82 5.04 31.84
CA TYR A 147 -19.60 4.52 32.44
C TYR A 147 -19.02 5.57 33.38
N ILE A 148 -18.41 5.12 34.47
CA ILE A 148 -17.53 5.93 35.31
C ILE A 148 -16.12 5.37 35.17
N CYS A 149 -15.16 6.22 34.84
CA CYS A 149 -13.75 5.84 34.87
C CYS A 149 -13.32 5.59 36.32
N LEU A 150 -12.74 4.44 36.61
CA LEU A 150 -12.29 4.10 37.96
C LEU A 150 -10.96 4.78 38.32
N HIS A 151 -10.23 5.33 37.34
CA HIS A 151 -8.99 6.08 37.56
C HIS A 151 -9.23 7.55 37.95
N CYS A 152 -10.07 8.28 37.21
CA CYS A 152 -10.33 9.71 37.45
C CYS A 152 -11.76 10.03 37.85
N ARG A 153 -12.61 9.02 38.08
CA ARG A 153 -14.04 9.12 38.44
C ARG A 153 -14.92 9.88 37.44
N LYS A 154 -14.38 10.31 36.29
CA LYS A 154 -15.18 11.01 35.27
C LYS A 154 -16.26 10.09 34.71
N SER A 155 -17.50 10.58 34.76
CA SER A 155 -18.66 9.93 34.16
C SER A 155 -18.75 10.27 32.67
N PHE A 156 -19.09 9.30 31.84
CA PHE A 156 -19.24 9.46 30.41
C PHE A 156 -20.15 8.40 29.80
N CYS A 157 -20.65 8.64 28.60
CA CYS A 157 -21.46 7.65 27.89
C CYS A 157 -20.55 6.84 26.96
N GLY A 158 -20.84 5.54 26.83
CA GLY A 158 -20.28 4.74 25.74
C GLY A 158 -20.78 5.23 24.38
N LYS A 159 -20.38 4.50 23.33
CA LYS A 159 -20.90 4.80 21.98
C LYS A 159 -22.42 4.85 22.02
N PRO A 160 -23.05 5.92 21.49
CA PRO A 160 -24.49 6.00 21.40
C PRO A 160 -25.02 4.75 20.69
N LYS A 161 -26.12 4.19 21.20
CA LYS A 161 -26.96 3.28 20.44
C LYS A 161 -27.22 3.96 19.10
N ALA A 162 -26.91 3.27 18.02
CA ALA A 162 -27.15 3.79 16.69
C ALA A 162 -28.62 4.18 16.60
N ARG A 163 -28.90 5.45 16.29
CA ARG A 163 -30.27 5.91 16.03
C ARG A 163 -30.89 5.00 14.98
N LYS A 164 -32.19 4.72 15.09
CA LYS A 164 -32.92 3.99 14.04
C LYS A 164 -32.69 4.73 12.72
N HIS A 165 -32.03 4.07 11.78
CA HIS A 165 -31.74 4.66 10.48
C HIS A 165 -33.04 4.91 9.73
N SER A 166 -33.18 6.09 9.12
CA SER A 166 -34.30 6.39 8.23
C SER A 166 -34.26 5.49 6.99
N LYS A 167 -35.44 5.01 6.54
CA LYS A 167 -35.66 4.14 5.38
C LYS A 167 -34.63 2.98 5.27
N PRO A 168 -34.54 2.06 6.25
CA PRO A 168 -33.49 1.02 6.27
C PRO A 168 -33.66 -0.02 5.14
N HIS A 169 -34.89 -0.22 4.66
CA HIS A 169 -35.20 -1.11 3.53
C HIS A 169 -34.44 -0.73 2.24
N LEU A 170 -34.11 0.56 2.06
CA LEU A 170 -33.36 1.04 0.89
C LEU A 170 -31.87 0.67 0.92
N ASN A 171 -31.29 0.39 2.09
CA ASN A 171 -29.83 0.20 2.24
C ASN A 171 -29.32 -0.97 1.38
N ARG A 172 -30.14 -2.04 1.26
CA ARG A 172 -29.85 -3.20 0.42
C ARG A 172 -29.70 -2.81 -1.04
N LEU A 173 -30.68 -2.07 -1.57
CA LEU A 173 -30.70 -1.65 -2.96
C LEU A 173 -29.57 -0.64 -3.23
N LEU A 174 -29.39 0.34 -2.33
CA LEU A 174 -28.30 1.31 -2.43
C LEU A 174 -26.92 0.65 -2.51
N PHE A 175 -26.63 -0.35 -1.67
CA PHE A 175 -25.37 -1.09 -1.75
C PHE A 175 -25.22 -1.70 -3.15
N LYS A 176 -26.23 -2.44 -3.63
CA LYS A 176 -26.18 -3.08 -4.95
C LYS A 176 -25.97 -2.07 -6.08
N LEU A 177 -26.63 -0.93 -6.06
CA LEU A 177 -26.46 0.11 -7.09
C LEU A 177 -25.04 0.70 -7.06
N LEU A 178 -24.49 0.95 -5.86
CA LEU A 178 -23.15 1.50 -5.67
C LEU A 178 -22.04 0.61 -6.27
N VAL A 179 -22.22 -0.72 -6.23
CA VAL A 179 -21.25 -1.70 -6.77
C VAL A 179 -21.60 -2.22 -8.17
N ASN A 180 -22.58 -1.61 -8.85
CA ASN A 180 -23.01 -1.96 -10.22
C ASN A 180 -23.07 -0.73 -11.14
N LYS A 181 -22.05 0.13 -11.04
CA LYS A 181 -21.79 1.27 -11.91
C LYS A 181 -22.96 2.27 -12.01
N GLN A 182 -23.64 2.56 -10.90
CA GLN A 182 -24.67 3.61 -10.87
C GLN A 182 -24.09 4.95 -10.37
N PRO A 183 -24.27 6.07 -11.11
CA PRO A 183 -23.94 7.41 -10.62
C PRO A 183 -24.72 7.79 -9.36
N ILE A 184 -24.15 8.62 -8.47
CA ILE A 184 -24.77 8.98 -7.19
C ILE A 184 -26.12 9.69 -7.37
N ASN A 185 -26.22 10.61 -8.32
CA ASN A 185 -27.48 11.29 -8.65
C ASN A 185 -28.55 10.29 -9.13
N ARG A 186 -28.17 9.34 -9.99
CA ARG A 186 -29.08 8.27 -10.42
C ARG A 186 -29.51 7.36 -9.28
N ILE A 187 -28.62 7.09 -8.32
CA ILE A 187 -28.98 6.36 -7.08
C ILE A 187 -30.01 7.17 -6.27
N ALA A 188 -29.84 8.49 -6.18
CA ALA A 188 -30.79 9.38 -5.50
C ALA A 188 -32.17 9.31 -6.16
N ASP A 189 -32.22 9.42 -7.50
CA ASP A 189 -33.45 9.34 -8.30
C ASP A 189 -34.14 7.97 -8.14
N VAL A 190 -33.41 6.86 -8.33
CA VAL A 190 -33.96 5.49 -8.25
C VAL A 190 -34.52 5.19 -6.86
N LEU A 191 -33.95 5.77 -5.81
CA LEU A 191 -34.35 5.50 -4.42
C LEU A 191 -35.31 6.56 -3.85
N ASP A 192 -35.65 7.59 -4.62
CA ASP A 192 -36.47 8.73 -4.20
C ASP A 192 -36.01 9.31 -2.84
N ILE A 193 -34.73 9.68 -2.79
CA ILE A 193 -34.08 10.31 -1.64
C ILE A 193 -33.10 11.39 -2.08
N SER A 194 -32.83 12.37 -1.21
CA SER A 194 -31.82 13.39 -1.49
C SER A 194 -30.40 12.81 -1.58
N GLU A 195 -29.53 13.45 -2.37
CA GLU A 195 -28.11 13.05 -2.48
C GLU A 195 -27.40 13.02 -1.12
N LYS A 196 -27.70 13.99 -0.24
CA LYS A 196 -27.19 14.00 1.14
C LYS A 196 -27.52 12.69 1.86
N THR A 197 -28.75 12.21 1.72
CA THR A 197 -29.21 10.94 2.30
C THR A 197 -28.48 9.75 1.69
N VAL A 198 -28.18 9.79 0.38
CA VAL A 198 -27.34 8.77 -0.29
C VAL A 198 -25.96 8.72 0.35
N TYR A 199 -25.26 9.85 0.49
CA TYR A 199 -23.94 9.91 1.12
C TYR A 199 -23.95 9.43 2.58
N ASP A 200 -24.98 9.79 3.36
CA ASP A 200 -25.13 9.33 4.74
C ASP A 200 -25.33 7.81 4.82
N LYS A 201 -26.08 7.23 3.89
CA LYS A 201 -26.25 5.78 3.76
C LYS A 201 -24.97 5.09 3.29
N ILE A 202 -24.19 5.67 2.37
CA ILE A 202 -22.88 5.14 1.96
C ILE A 202 -21.93 5.08 3.15
N ARG A 203 -21.81 6.16 3.93
CA ARG A 203 -20.99 6.18 5.16
C ARG A 203 -21.46 5.15 6.18
N PHE A 204 -22.76 4.92 6.30
CA PHE A 204 -23.28 3.84 7.14
C PHE A 204 -22.86 2.46 6.64
N ILE A 205 -23.05 2.18 5.35
CA ILE A 205 -22.65 0.90 4.73
C ILE A 205 -21.15 0.67 4.91
N HIS A 206 -20.30 1.68 4.70
CA HIS A 206 -18.86 1.60 4.93
C HIS A 206 -18.52 1.17 6.35
N ARG A 207 -19.13 1.80 7.37
CA ARG A 207 -18.93 1.40 8.77
C ARG A 207 -19.37 -0.05 9.05
N GLN A 208 -20.45 -0.52 8.41
CA GLN A 208 -20.91 -1.90 8.54
C GLN A 208 -19.95 -2.88 7.85
N CYS A 209 -19.49 -2.55 6.64
CA CYS A 209 -18.45 -3.29 5.92
C CYS A 209 -17.17 -3.43 6.76
N LEU A 210 -16.64 -2.34 7.31
CA LEU A 210 -15.45 -2.37 8.16
C LEU A 210 -15.67 -3.18 9.45
N SER A 211 -16.85 -3.06 10.08
CA SER A 211 -17.17 -3.85 11.27
C SER A 211 -17.25 -5.35 10.95
N PHE A 212 -17.90 -5.71 9.84
CA PHE A 212 -18.02 -7.08 9.33
C PHE A 212 -16.64 -7.70 9.03
N VAL A 213 -15.76 -6.95 8.36
CA VAL A 213 -14.45 -7.48 7.93
C VAL A 213 -13.45 -7.53 9.07
N SER A 214 -13.54 -6.61 10.05
CA SER A 214 -12.57 -6.49 11.16
C SER A 214 -12.33 -7.80 11.90
N GLU A 215 -13.40 -8.53 12.25
CA GLU A 215 -13.30 -9.79 12.98
C GLU A 215 -12.66 -10.89 12.13
N ARG A 216 -12.92 -10.88 10.82
CA ARG A 216 -12.40 -11.89 9.89
C ARG A 216 -10.94 -11.64 9.55
N GLU A 217 -10.57 -10.38 9.34
CA GLU A 217 -9.18 -10.00 9.07
C GLU A 217 -8.31 -10.14 10.31
N ARG A 218 -8.81 -9.91 11.53
CA ARG A 218 -8.09 -10.25 12.77
C ARG A 218 -7.69 -11.73 12.85
N ARG A 219 -8.50 -12.63 12.30
CA ARG A 219 -8.17 -14.08 12.27
C ARG A 219 -6.99 -14.38 11.36
N LEU A 220 -6.62 -13.49 10.42
CA LEU A 220 -5.43 -13.68 9.59
C LEU A 220 -4.15 -13.61 10.42
N GLU A 221 -4.12 -12.78 11.47
CA GLU A 221 -2.93 -12.60 12.31
C GLU A 221 -2.49 -13.90 13.00
N SER A 222 -3.45 -14.75 13.39
CA SER A 222 -3.20 -16.01 14.11
C SER A 222 -3.38 -17.27 13.26
N ARG A 223 -3.99 -17.17 12.08
CA ARG A 223 -4.21 -18.33 11.21
C ARG A 223 -2.93 -18.71 10.48
N VAL A 224 -2.54 -19.96 10.61
CA VAL A 224 -1.37 -20.51 9.94
C VAL A 224 -1.69 -20.77 8.47
N PHE A 225 -0.85 -20.22 7.59
CA PHE A 225 -0.82 -20.52 6.17
C PHE A 225 0.58 -20.97 5.78
N GLU A 226 0.70 -22.00 4.96
CA GLU A 226 2.01 -22.49 4.52
C GLU A 226 2.73 -21.40 3.69
N ARG A 227 2.04 -20.86 2.67
CA ARG A 227 2.57 -19.77 1.86
C ARG A 227 1.52 -18.88 1.20
N PHE A 228 1.92 -17.65 0.90
CA PHE A 228 1.20 -16.75 0.01
C PHE A 228 2.02 -16.31 -1.20
N TYR A 229 1.35 -16.22 -2.35
CA TYR A 229 1.81 -15.53 -3.54
C TYR A 229 0.94 -14.28 -3.74
N LEU A 230 1.57 -13.11 -3.79
CA LEU A 230 0.92 -11.83 -3.59
C LEU A 230 1.31 -10.89 -4.72
N SER A 231 0.34 -10.43 -5.50
CA SER A 231 0.55 -9.38 -6.51
C SER A 231 0.20 -8.02 -5.91
N THR A 232 1.12 -7.07 -6.00
CA THR A 232 0.94 -5.70 -5.51
C THR A 232 1.13 -4.71 -6.66
N ASP A 233 0.13 -3.85 -6.84
CA ASP A 233 0.13 -2.80 -7.84
C ASP A 233 -0.58 -1.55 -7.30
N ARG A 234 -0.40 -0.42 -7.98
CA ARG A 234 -0.96 0.88 -7.61
C ARG A 234 -1.68 1.48 -8.80
N GLN A 235 -2.77 2.19 -8.52
CA GLN A 235 -3.44 3.02 -9.51
C GLN A 235 -3.53 4.47 -9.05
N VAL A 236 -3.46 5.38 -10.01
CA VAL A 236 -3.65 6.82 -9.79
C VAL A 236 -5.08 7.17 -10.14
N LEU A 237 -5.74 7.92 -9.26
CA LEU A 237 -7.07 8.48 -9.43
C LEU A 237 -6.95 9.99 -9.31
N MET A 238 -7.85 10.73 -9.95
CA MET A 238 -7.83 12.19 -9.93
C MET A 238 -9.16 12.70 -9.40
N THR A 239 -9.11 13.65 -8.46
CA THR A 239 -10.31 14.37 -8.03
C THR A 239 -10.61 15.51 -9.00
N ASN A 240 -11.89 15.90 -9.05
CA ASN A 240 -12.28 17.13 -9.72
C ASN A 240 -11.79 18.35 -8.92
N TRP A 241 -11.46 19.43 -9.62
CA TRP A 241 -11.26 20.73 -9.00
C TRP A 241 -12.59 21.28 -8.46
N THR A 242 -12.52 21.99 -7.34
CA THR A 242 -13.69 22.58 -6.67
C THR A 242 -13.86 24.06 -7.00
N GLN A 243 -12.80 24.74 -7.46
CA GLN A 243 -12.81 26.17 -7.74
C GLN A 243 -12.61 26.41 -9.24
N ARG A 244 -13.39 27.32 -9.83
CA ARG A 244 -13.30 27.61 -11.28
C ARG A 244 -11.98 28.31 -11.65
N GLY A 245 -11.44 29.10 -10.73
CA GLY A 245 -10.17 29.82 -10.90
C GLY A 245 -8.92 28.94 -10.77
N ASP A 246 -9.01 27.81 -10.06
CA ASP A 246 -7.91 26.84 -9.92
C ASP A 246 -8.34 25.47 -10.46
N LYS A 247 -7.96 25.20 -11.71
CA LYS A 247 -8.29 23.95 -12.44
C LYS A 247 -7.25 22.85 -12.25
N ARG A 248 -6.46 22.88 -11.17
CA ARG A 248 -5.51 21.81 -10.86
C ARG A 248 -6.23 20.61 -10.24
N ASN A 249 -5.83 19.40 -10.64
CA ASN A 249 -6.36 18.15 -10.08
C ASN A 249 -5.53 17.69 -8.87
N CYS A 250 -6.16 16.99 -7.93
CA CYS A 250 -5.43 16.26 -6.90
C CYS A 250 -5.30 14.79 -7.31
N ASP A 251 -4.07 14.27 -7.33
CA ASP A 251 -3.80 12.86 -7.63
C ASP A 251 -3.80 12.04 -6.33
N LEU A 252 -4.64 11.01 -6.30
CA LEU A 252 -4.69 10.02 -5.23
C LEU A 252 -4.14 8.69 -5.73
N TYR A 253 -3.29 8.11 -4.91
CA TYR A 253 -2.63 6.85 -5.19
C TYR A 253 -3.23 5.75 -4.34
N GLY A 254 -3.83 4.76 -5.00
CA GLY A 254 -4.42 3.58 -4.36
C GLY A 254 -3.55 2.35 -4.58
N ILE A 255 -2.91 1.83 -3.52
CA ILE A 255 -2.10 0.60 -3.53
C ILE A 255 -2.95 -0.59 -3.08
N ALA A 256 -2.88 -1.70 -3.83
CA ALA A 256 -3.59 -2.92 -3.49
C ALA A 256 -2.70 -4.16 -3.57
N THR A 257 -2.95 -5.13 -2.67
CA THR A 257 -2.33 -6.46 -2.72
C THR A 257 -3.39 -7.54 -2.78
N ALA A 258 -3.25 -8.44 -3.74
CA ALA A 258 -4.14 -9.57 -3.96
C ALA A 258 -3.39 -10.90 -3.92
N CYS A 259 -4.03 -11.92 -3.35
CA CYS A 259 -3.53 -13.30 -3.36
C CYS A 259 -3.73 -13.95 -4.73
N LEU A 260 -2.70 -14.58 -5.28
CA LEU A 260 -2.78 -15.29 -6.56
C LEU A 260 -3.76 -16.47 -6.52
N ASN A 261 -3.70 -17.28 -5.46
CA ASN A 261 -4.44 -18.55 -5.40
C ASN A 261 -5.93 -18.32 -5.10
N SER A 262 -6.24 -17.49 -4.10
CA SER A 262 -7.63 -17.22 -3.71
C SER A 262 -8.26 -16.08 -4.51
N GLY A 263 -7.46 -15.15 -5.04
CA GLY A 263 -7.94 -13.87 -5.55
C GLY A 263 -8.33 -12.88 -4.45
N TYR A 264 -8.11 -13.20 -3.16
CA TYR A 264 -8.51 -12.33 -2.05
C TYR A 264 -7.66 -11.07 -2.05
N VAL A 265 -8.31 -9.91 -1.97
CA VAL A 265 -7.65 -8.60 -1.89
C VAL A 265 -7.48 -8.25 -0.42
N PHE A 266 -6.25 -8.35 0.08
CA PHE A 266 -5.95 -8.13 1.50
C PHE A 266 -6.09 -6.67 1.90
N ALA A 267 -5.70 -5.75 1.02
CA ALA A 267 -5.74 -4.33 1.31
C ALA A 267 -5.89 -3.52 0.02
N PHE A 268 -6.56 -2.38 0.11
CA PHE A 268 -6.62 -1.37 -0.94
C PHE A 268 -6.64 0.01 -0.27
N ASN A 269 -5.46 0.63 -0.12
CA ASN A 269 -5.27 1.83 0.69
C ASN A 269 -4.88 3.04 -0.16
N PHE A 270 -5.33 4.22 0.26
CA PHE A 270 -5.09 5.48 -0.43
C PHE A 270 -4.25 6.44 0.41
N ASN A 271 -3.43 7.25 -0.26
CA ASN A 271 -2.58 8.27 0.35
C ASN A 271 -3.35 9.55 0.77
N TYR A 272 -4.51 9.39 1.41
CA TYR A 272 -5.38 10.48 1.82
C TYR A 272 -5.96 10.25 3.21
N ASP A 273 -5.93 11.28 4.05
CA ASP A 273 -6.54 11.29 5.37
C ASP A 273 -7.60 12.41 5.48
N GLY A 274 -8.87 12.01 5.43
CA GLY A 274 -10.00 12.94 5.57
C GLY A 274 -10.23 13.44 6.99
N SER A 275 -9.56 12.86 8.00
CA SER A 275 -9.70 13.28 9.41
C SER A 275 -8.76 14.42 9.79
N VAL A 276 -7.76 14.72 8.96
CA VAL A 276 -6.81 15.81 9.21
C VAL A 276 -7.42 17.14 8.74
N ASP A 277 -7.38 18.15 9.60
CA ASP A 277 -7.59 19.53 9.20
C ASP A 277 -6.25 20.12 8.74
N SER A 278 -6.13 20.37 7.44
CA SER A 278 -4.90 20.90 6.85
C SER A 278 -4.51 22.26 7.43
N SER A 279 -5.46 23.15 7.69
CA SER A 279 -5.18 24.47 8.27
C SER A 279 -4.70 24.39 9.73
N LEU A 280 -5.13 23.38 10.48
CA LEU A 280 -4.59 23.13 11.81
C LEU A 280 -3.19 22.49 11.76
N ALA A 281 -2.96 21.55 10.84
CA ALA A 281 -1.65 20.92 10.66
C ALA A 281 -0.57 21.94 10.26
N GLU A 282 -0.88 22.90 9.38
CA GLU A 282 0.03 23.98 8.97
C GLU A 282 0.37 24.93 10.11
N ARG A 283 -0.63 25.31 10.94
CA ARG A 283 -0.35 26.16 12.11
C ARG A 283 0.52 25.44 13.13
N ASP A 284 0.19 24.19 13.45
CA ASP A 284 0.97 23.39 14.39
C ASP A 284 2.37 23.04 13.86
N SER A 285 2.58 22.94 12.54
CA SER A 285 3.92 22.74 11.96
C SER A 285 4.81 23.97 12.13
N VAL A 286 4.25 25.18 12.01
CA VAL A 286 4.96 26.42 12.30
C VAL A 286 5.25 26.53 13.80
N ASP A 287 4.23 26.36 14.65
CA ASP A 287 4.36 26.50 16.11
C ASP A 287 5.36 25.51 16.73
N SER A 288 5.45 24.29 16.17
CA SER A 288 6.37 23.25 16.64
C SER A 288 7.79 23.32 16.05
N GLY A 289 8.01 24.25 15.09
CA GLY A 289 9.29 24.40 14.38
C GLY A 289 9.61 23.23 13.45
N ASP A 290 8.60 22.54 12.89
CA ASP A 290 8.82 21.39 12.00
C ASP A 290 9.66 21.75 10.76
N HIS A 291 9.51 22.97 10.26
CA HIS A 291 10.26 23.48 9.11
C HIS A 291 11.77 23.62 9.41
N GLU A 292 12.15 23.68 10.69
CA GLU A 292 13.55 23.73 11.13
C GLU A 292 14.17 22.35 11.28
N ARG A 293 13.35 21.31 11.41
CA ARG A 293 13.78 19.93 11.60
C ARG A 293 13.97 19.21 10.27
N PRO A 294 14.89 18.23 10.19
CA PRO A 294 14.94 17.30 9.08
C PRO A 294 13.59 16.60 8.88
N LYS A 295 13.18 16.36 7.63
CA LYS A 295 11.87 15.76 7.29
C LYS A 295 11.54 14.50 8.11
N HIS A 296 12.50 13.63 8.36
CA HIS A 296 12.32 12.38 9.11
C HIS A 296 12.15 12.57 10.64
N HIS A 297 12.28 13.79 11.16
CA HIS A 297 12.04 14.18 12.56
C HIS A 297 10.90 15.17 12.75
N ARG A 298 10.18 15.53 11.66
CA ARG A 298 9.01 16.40 11.76
C ARG A 298 7.85 15.67 12.42
N LYS A 299 7.05 16.39 13.18
CA LYS A 299 5.78 15.93 13.74
C LYS A 299 4.78 15.65 12.61
N HIS A 300 4.70 16.53 11.61
CA HIS A 300 3.82 16.40 10.44
C HIS A 300 4.51 15.74 9.25
N ALA A 301 5.56 14.93 9.48
CA ALA A 301 6.28 14.24 8.41
C ALA A 301 5.38 13.39 7.51
N ARG A 302 4.24 12.91 8.03
CA ARG A 302 3.29 12.02 7.33
C ARG A 302 2.58 12.71 6.16
N VAL A 303 2.23 13.99 6.29
CA VAL A 303 1.33 14.69 5.37
C VAL A 303 2.05 15.77 4.59
N TRP A 304 1.57 16.06 3.39
CA TRP A 304 2.03 17.19 2.60
C TRP A 304 1.58 18.51 3.22
N LEU A 305 2.54 19.34 3.58
CA LEU A 305 2.35 20.76 3.88
C LEU A 305 2.47 21.59 2.59
N SER A 306 1.81 22.75 2.55
CA SER A 306 1.66 23.58 1.35
C SER A 306 2.99 24.15 0.88
N GLU A 307 3.84 24.61 1.80
CA GLU A 307 5.20 25.07 1.48
C GLU A 307 6.03 23.94 0.85
N GLU A 308 6.02 22.76 1.47
CA GLU A 308 6.75 21.59 0.97
C GLU A 308 6.24 21.12 -0.40
N PHE A 309 4.92 21.13 -0.60
CA PHE A 309 4.32 20.75 -1.87
C PHE A 309 4.69 21.73 -2.99
N ASN A 310 4.64 23.04 -2.72
CA ASN A 310 5.03 24.06 -3.68
C ASN A 310 6.52 23.98 -4.03
N ASP A 311 7.38 23.68 -3.05
CA ASP A 311 8.80 23.43 -3.28
C ASP A 311 9.04 22.18 -4.13
N ALA A 312 8.26 21.11 -3.92
CA ALA A 312 8.32 19.91 -4.76
C ALA A 312 7.89 20.19 -6.20
N VAL A 313 6.87 21.04 -6.41
CA VAL A 313 6.44 21.49 -7.75
C VAL A 313 7.55 22.29 -8.45
N LYS A 314 8.20 23.22 -7.75
CA LYS A 314 9.28 24.06 -8.30
C LYS A 314 10.54 23.27 -8.65
N ASN A 315 10.91 22.31 -7.81
CA ASN A 315 12.15 21.54 -7.95
C ASN A 315 12.03 20.36 -8.92
N ARG A 316 10.90 20.21 -9.64
CA ARG A 316 10.69 19.11 -10.57
C ARG A 316 11.54 19.29 -11.83
N LEU A 317 12.33 18.27 -12.18
CA LEU A 317 13.02 18.21 -13.48
C LEU A 317 11.97 18.19 -14.62
N PRO A 318 12.14 19.00 -15.68
CA PRO A 318 11.27 18.95 -16.86
C PRO A 318 11.25 17.56 -17.50
N ARG A 319 10.06 17.00 -17.74
CA ARG A 319 9.88 15.67 -18.36
C ARG A 319 10.38 15.58 -19.81
N GLU A 320 10.62 16.71 -20.47
CA GLU A 320 11.00 16.82 -21.88
C GLU A 320 12.37 16.22 -22.23
N LYS A 321 13.18 15.84 -21.22
CA LYS A 321 14.51 15.22 -21.43
C LYS A 321 14.54 13.70 -21.28
N LEU A 322 13.39 13.03 -21.10
CA LEU A 322 13.36 11.56 -20.98
C LEU A 322 13.24 10.91 -22.37
N PRO A 323 14.11 9.94 -22.72
CA PRO A 323 14.04 9.26 -24.00
C PRO A 323 12.72 8.50 -24.18
N TYR A 324 12.25 8.37 -25.42
CA TYR A 324 11.07 7.58 -25.75
C TYR A 324 11.36 6.09 -25.51
N ALA A 325 10.46 5.38 -24.82
CA ALA A 325 10.61 3.96 -24.58
C ALA A 325 10.00 3.15 -25.74
N GLY A 326 10.84 2.47 -26.52
CA GLY A 326 10.38 1.61 -27.62
C GLY A 326 10.05 0.18 -27.16
N ASN A 327 10.67 -0.28 -26.07
CA ASN A 327 10.50 -1.63 -25.52
C ASN A 327 10.55 -1.65 -23.98
N LEU A 328 10.29 -2.82 -23.38
CA LEU A 328 10.27 -2.97 -21.91
C LEU A 328 11.62 -2.68 -21.24
N ARG A 329 12.74 -2.95 -21.90
CA ARG A 329 14.09 -2.68 -21.35
C ARG A 329 14.32 -1.17 -21.25
N ASP A 330 13.92 -0.41 -22.27
CA ASP A 330 14.01 1.05 -22.25
C ASP A 330 13.17 1.63 -21.12
N GLU A 331 11.94 1.12 -20.91
CA GLU A 331 11.09 1.55 -19.81
C GLU A 331 11.70 1.28 -18.43
N ILE A 332 12.36 0.12 -18.26
CA ILE A 332 13.09 -0.22 -17.04
C ILE A 332 14.27 0.73 -16.83
N GLN A 333 15.07 0.97 -17.87
CA GLN A 333 16.22 1.86 -17.83
C GLN A 333 15.82 3.30 -17.49
N ILE A 334 14.77 3.82 -18.11
CA ILE A 334 14.23 5.16 -17.85
C ILE A 334 13.81 5.29 -16.40
N ARG A 335 13.08 4.30 -15.87
CA ARG A 335 12.63 4.31 -14.46
C ARG A 335 13.82 4.26 -13.49
N ALA A 336 14.78 3.39 -13.74
CA ALA A 336 15.98 3.30 -12.93
C ALA A 336 16.82 4.60 -12.96
N LEU A 337 16.86 5.28 -14.10
CA LEU A 337 17.50 6.59 -14.23
C LEU A 337 16.76 7.68 -13.45
N ILE A 338 15.42 7.72 -13.51
CA ILE A 338 14.59 8.63 -12.70
C ILE A 338 14.85 8.40 -11.20
N GLU A 339 14.88 7.15 -10.75
CA GLU A 339 15.17 6.81 -9.35
C GLU A 339 16.55 7.29 -8.91
N LYS A 340 17.58 7.14 -9.75
CA LYS A 340 18.95 7.60 -9.44
C LYS A 340 19.10 9.12 -9.46
N SER A 341 18.42 9.80 -10.37
CA SER A 341 18.53 11.25 -10.58
C SER A 341 17.64 12.07 -9.65
N SER A 342 16.67 11.44 -8.99
CA SER A 342 15.77 12.12 -8.07
C SER A 342 16.52 12.62 -6.83
N ASN A 343 16.49 13.93 -6.61
CA ASN A 343 17.02 14.60 -5.41
C ASN A 343 16.31 14.16 -4.10
N VAL A 344 15.19 13.46 -4.22
CA VAL A 344 14.51 12.72 -3.16
C VAL A 344 14.38 11.28 -3.63
N PRO A 345 15.35 10.41 -3.29
CA PRO A 345 15.23 8.98 -3.53
C PRO A 345 13.89 8.49 -2.95
N ASP A 346 13.17 7.65 -3.69
CA ASP A 346 11.89 7.03 -3.33
C ASP A 346 10.60 7.87 -3.49
N SER A 347 10.65 9.11 -4.00
CA SER A 347 9.40 9.81 -4.37
C SER A 347 8.77 9.16 -5.61
N SER A 348 7.55 8.66 -5.45
CA SER A 348 6.75 7.97 -6.49
C SER A 348 5.54 8.80 -6.92
N GLU A 349 5.43 10.03 -6.42
CA GLU A 349 4.33 10.95 -6.69
C GLU A 349 4.68 11.86 -7.88
N ASN A 350 3.80 11.87 -8.86
CA ASN A 350 3.85 12.77 -10.00
C ASN A 350 3.30 14.15 -9.60
N ILE A 351 4.14 14.96 -8.98
CA ILE A 351 3.82 16.34 -8.57
C ILE A 351 4.30 17.30 -9.66
N ASP A 352 3.40 18.13 -10.20
CA ASP A 352 3.73 19.20 -11.14
C ASP A 352 2.76 20.37 -11.04
N GLN A 353 2.95 21.37 -11.91
CA GLN A 353 2.19 22.61 -11.93
C GLN A 353 0.68 22.39 -12.23
N THR A 354 0.29 21.21 -12.70
CA THR A 354 -1.12 20.85 -12.92
C THR A 354 -1.77 20.22 -11.69
N LYS A 355 -1.00 19.97 -10.62
CA LYS A 355 -1.45 19.28 -9.41
C LYS A 355 -1.63 20.22 -8.23
N SER A 356 -2.58 19.87 -7.36
CA SER A 356 -2.89 20.59 -6.12
C SER A 356 -3.10 19.65 -4.95
N LEU A 357 -3.00 20.21 -3.74
CA LEU A 357 -3.43 19.57 -2.50
C LEU A 357 -4.97 19.54 -2.42
N PRO A 358 -5.56 18.58 -1.67
CA PRO A 358 -7.00 18.51 -1.51
C PRO A 358 -7.52 19.68 -0.65
N ASN A 359 -8.71 20.19 -0.98
CA ASN A 359 -9.33 21.30 -0.22
C ASN A 359 -9.81 20.92 1.19
N ARG A 360 -9.96 19.62 1.45
CA ARG A 360 -10.37 19.06 2.76
C ARG A 360 -9.57 17.81 3.01
N GLY A 361 -9.28 17.52 4.27
CA GLY A 361 -8.34 16.45 4.62
C GLY A 361 -6.90 16.86 4.33
N ALA A 362 -6.00 15.89 4.39
CA ALA A 362 -4.62 16.04 3.97
C ALA A 362 -4.21 14.91 3.02
N LEU A 363 -3.32 15.24 2.08
CA LEU A 363 -2.64 14.24 1.28
C LEU A 363 -1.48 13.68 2.12
N VAL A 364 -1.43 12.35 2.25
CA VAL A 364 -0.32 11.64 2.90
C VAL A 364 0.78 11.45 1.85
N HIS A 365 2.05 11.59 2.20
CA HIS A 365 3.11 11.22 1.25
C HIS A 365 2.96 9.75 0.88
N ASN A 366 2.88 9.45 -0.42
CA ASN A 366 2.58 8.10 -0.89
C ASN A 366 3.57 7.04 -0.37
N GLU A 367 4.82 7.41 -0.10
CA GLU A 367 5.81 6.54 0.52
C GLU A 367 5.40 6.02 1.91
N TYR A 368 4.79 6.85 2.75
CA TYR A 368 4.30 6.43 4.06
C TYR A 368 3.10 5.50 3.90
N THR A 369 2.20 5.77 2.95
CA THR A 369 1.09 4.86 2.64
C THR A 369 1.58 3.51 2.13
N MET A 370 2.61 3.46 1.27
CA MET A 370 3.21 2.21 0.82
C MET A 370 3.87 1.43 1.97
N LEU A 371 4.67 2.11 2.80
CA LEU A 371 5.30 1.50 3.98
C LEU A 371 4.23 0.91 4.91
N ALA A 372 3.25 1.72 5.29
CA ALA A 372 2.13 1.29 6.12
C ALA A 372 1.36 0.12 5.50
N HIS A 373 1.13 0.13 4.19
CA HIS A 373 0.47 -0.96 3.48
C HIS A 373 1.24 -2.30 3.66
N PHE A 374 2.56 -2.30 3.47
CA PHE A 374 3.34 -3.52 3.70
C PHE A 374 3.43 -3.92 5.18
N PHE A 375 3.46 -2.97 6.13
CA PHE A 375 3.37 -3.30 7.56
C PHE A 375 2.00 -3.89 7.95
N LEU A 376 0.90 -3.42 7.33
CA LEU A 376 -0.42 -4.02 7.49
C LEU A 376 -0.43 -5.46 6.98
N LEU A 377 0.19 -5.72 5.82
CA LEU A 377 0.36 -7.07 5.31
C LEU A 377 1.23 -7.93 6.23
N LYS A 378 2.33 -7.38 6.78
CA LYS A 378 3.16 -8.06 7.79
C LYS A 378 2.34 -8.44 9.03
N ARG A 379 1.45 -7.56 9.49
CA ARG A 379 0.49 -7.86 10.57
C ARG A 379 -0.41 -9.05 10.22
N PHE A 380 -0.99 -9.07 9.01
CA PHE A 380 -1.82 -10.19 8.55
C PHE A 380 -1.06 -11.50 8.36
N PHE A 381 0.23 -11.46 8.02
CA PHE A 381 1.02 -12.65 7.69
C PHE A 381 1.94 -13.12 8.81
N ARG A 382 1.75 -12.61 10.03
CA ARG A 382 2.57 -12.94 11.20
C ARG A 382 2.71 -14.45 11.45
N SER A 383 1.66 -15.22 11.20
CA SER A 383 1.63 -16.69 11.38
C SER A 383 1.82 -17.47 10.07
N THR A 384 2.20 -16.80 8.98
CA THR A 384 2.41 -17.44 7.67
C THR A 384 3.85 -17.93 7.54
N GLY A 385 4.03 -19.14 7.00
CA GLY A 385 5.35 -19.74 6.79
C GLY A 385 6.20 -18.96 5.79
N LYS A 386 5.71 -18.79 4.55
CA LYS A 386 6.43 -18.09 3.47
C LYS A 386 5.58 -17.08 2.72
N THR A 387 6.15 -15.93 2.38
CA THR A 387 5.51 -14.92 1.52
C THR A 387 6.31 -14.73 0.23
N ARG A 388 5.60 -14.53 -0.88
CA ARG A 388 6.16 -14.28 -2.21
C ARG A 388 5.45 -13.09 -2.82
N PHE A 389 6.15 -11.97 -2.98
CA PHE A 389 5.61 -10.72 -3.50
C PHE A 389 6.01 -10.49 -4.95
N PHE A 390 5.04 -10.12 -5.77
CA PHE A 390 5.19 -9.70 -7.17
C PHE A 390 4.76 -8.24 -7.25
N LEU A 391 5.70 -7.35 -7.55
CA LEU A 391 5.53 -5.90 -7.45
C LEU A 391 5.61 -5.30 -8.85
N ASP A 392 4.69 -4.39 -9.24
CA ASP A 392 4.93 -3.55 -10.43
C ASP A 392 6.22 -2.74 -10.21
N LEU A 393 6.91 -2.43 -11.29
CA LEU A 393 8.08 -1.57 -11.25
C LEU A 393 7.64 -0.12 -10.92
N ASP A 394 7.63 0.20 -9.64
CA ASP A 394 7.33 1.52 -9.05
C ASP A 394 8.45 1.93 -8.08
N SER A 395 8.79 3.23 -8.09
CA SER A 395 9.99 3.76 -7.44
C SER A 395 10.02 3.65 -5.92
N GLY A 396 8.87 3.46 -5.25
CA GLY A 396 8.84 3.28 -3.80
C GLY A 396 8.34 1.91 -3.33
N MET A 397 7.73 1.11 -4.20
CA MET A 397 7.09 -0.16 -3.80
C MET A 397 8.11 -1.21 -3.37
N LYS A 398 9.20 -1.35 -4.14
CA LYS A 398 10.34 -2.22 -3.79
C LYS A 398 10.93 -1.86 -2.44
N THR A 399 11.19 -0.56 -2.24
CA THR A 399 11.73 0.00 -1.00
C THR A 399 10.81 -0.29 0.19
N ALA A 400 9.51 -0.09 0.03
CA ALA A 400 8.54 -0.30 1.09
C ALA A 400 8.42 -1.78 1.49
N TYR A 401 8.40 -2.68 0.50
CA TYR A 401 8.43 -4.13 0.73
C TYR A 401 9.68 -4.55 1.51
N ILE A 402 10.88 -4.18 1.04
CA ILE A 402 12.15 -4.53 1.68
C ILE A 402 12.20 -4.00 3.12
N SER A 403 11.68 -2.80 3.35
CA SER A 403 11.73 -2.17 4.68
C SER A 403 10.78 -2.85 5.68
N ALA A 404 9.56 -3.21 5.25
CA ALA A 404 8.59 -3.85 6.13
C ALA A 404 8.92 -5.33 6.41
N PHE A 405 9.32 -6.09 5.39
CA PHE A 405 9.61 -7.53 5.47
C PHE A 405 11.11 -7.84 5.69
N ARG A 406 11.89 -6.88 6.20
CA ARG A 406 13.35 -6.99 6.34
C ARG A 406 13.78 -8.28 7.07
N GLU A 407 13.15 -8.57 8.19
CA GLU A 407 13.42 -9.78 9.00
C GLU A 407 13.08 -11.05 8.22
N GLU A 408 11.86 -11.12 7.65
CA GLU A 408 11.41 -12.28 6.88
C GLU A 408 12.26 -12.53 5.64
N ILE A 409 12.80 -11.47 5.02
CA ILE A 409 13.75 -11.57 3.92
C ILE A 409 15.09 -12.14 4.42
N GLY A 410 15.62 -11.62 5.53
CA GLY A 410 16.86 -12.10 6.14
C GLY A 410 16.79 -13.56 6.57
N GLU A 411 15.63 -14.00 7.07
CA GLU A 411 15.34 -15.40 7.43
C GLU A 411 15.01 -16.29 6.21
N GLY A 412 14.97 -15.73 5.00
CA GLY A 412 14.62 -16.47 3.78
C GLY A 412 13.15 -16.89 3.69
N ARG A 413 12.27 -16.35 4.55
CA ARG A 413 10.82 -16.61 4.57
C ARG A 413 10.03 -15.72 3.60
N SER A 414 10.55 -14.56 3.19
CA SER A 414 9.92 -13.69 2.19
C SER A 414 10.78 -13.50 0.94
N ASP A 415 10.20 -13.67 -0.24
CA ASP A 415 10.86 -13.36 -1.52
C ASP A 415 10.07 -12.33 -2.33
N GLY A 416 10.79 -11.42 -2.99
CA GLY A 416 10.20 -10.36 -3.80
C GLY A 416 10.68 -10.42 -5.25
N PHE A 417 9.78 -10.11 -6.19
CA PHE A 417 10.06 -10.02 -7.62
C PHE A 417 9.47 -8.73 -8.18
N LEU A 418 10.23 -8.04 -9.02
CA LEU A 418 9.73 -6.94 -9.84
C LEU A 418 9.15 -7.49 -11.13
N VAL A 419 8.06 -6.87 -11.58
CA VAL A 419 7.37 -7.19 -12.82
C VAL A 419 7.26 -5.93 -13.64
N ARG A 420 7.64 -6.02 -14.92
CA ARG A 420 7.28 -5.00 -15.90
C ARG A 420 6.61 -5.66 -17.08
N ALA A 421 5.31 -5.40 -17.25
CA ALA A 421 4.51 -5.92 -18.36
C ALA A 421 4.13 -4.82 -19.35
N SER A 422 3.98 -5.17 -20.63
CA SER A 422 3.57 -4.21 -21.66
C SER A 422 2.11 -3.80 -21.50
N LYS A 423 1.86 -2.48 -21.50
CA LYS A 423 0.52 -1.90 -21.26
C LYS A 423 -0.24 -1.56 -22.56
N ASN A 424 0.49 -1.32 -23.66
CA ASN A 424 -0.06 -0.81 -24.92
C ASN A 424 0.24 -1.76 -26.09
N LYS A 425 -0.52 -2.84 -26.21
CA LYS A 425 -0.48 -3.75 -27.38
C LYS A 425 -1.89 -3.90 -27.94
N THR A 426 -2.02 -3.90 -29.25
CA THR A 426 -3.29 -4.18 -29.93
C THR A 426 -3.71 -5.64 -29.73
N ASN A 427 -4.98 -5.96 -29.99
CA ASN A 427 -5.44 -7.36 -29.89
C ASN A 427 -4.70 -8.27 -30.86
N ASP A 428 -4.43 -7.81 -32.08
CA ASP A 428 -3.73 -8.60 -33.10
C ASP A 428 -2.27 -8.87 -32.72
N GLU A 429 -1.58 -7.87 -32.16
CA GLU A 429 -0.22 -8.05 -31.62
C GLU A 429 -0.20 -9.08 -30.49
N LYS A 430 -1.17 -9.01 -29.58
CA LYS A 430 -1.31 -9.97 -28.48
C LYS A 430 -1.54 -11.39 -29.01
N GLU A 431 -2.36 -11.55 -30.04
CA GLU A 431 -2.63 -12.86 -30.65
C GLU A 431 -1.40 -13.43 -31.36
N LYS A 432 -0.64 -12.60 -32.09
CA LYS A 432 0.64 -12.97 -32.69
C LYS A 432 1.63 -13.46 -31.63
N LEU A 433 1.77 -12.76 -30.51
CA LEU A 433 2.66 -13.15 -29.41
C LEU A 433 2.24 -14.48 -28.78
N VAL A 434 0.94 -14.70 -28.54
CA VAL A 434 0.41 -15.96 -28.03
C VAL A 434 0.67 -17.12 -29.01
N ALA A 435 0.51 -16.89 -30.31
CA ALA A 435 0.81 -17.89 -31.34
C ALA A 435 2.30 -18.23 -31.39
N ASN A 436 3.18 -17.24 -31.27
CA ASN A 436 4.63 -17.43 -31.21
C ASN A 436 5.04 -18.27 -30.00
N PHE A 437 4.49 -17.95 -28.82
CA PHE A 437 4.71 -18.74 -27.61
C PHE A 437 4.29 -20.21 -27.80
N LYS A 438 3.11 -20.46 -28.36
CA LYS A 438 2.64 -21.84 -28.61
C LYS A 438 3.55 -22.59 -29.59
N ARG A 439 4.05 -21.93 -30.63
CA ARG A 439 5.00 -22.52 -31.58
C ARG A 439 6.32 -22.89 -30.90
N MET A 440 6.86 -21.98 -30.10
CA MET A 440 8.10 -22.19 -29.34
C MET A 440 7.99 -23.38 -28.38
N VAL A 441 6.92 -23.45 -27.58
CA VAL A 441 6.70 -24.57 -26.65
C VAL A 441 6.49 -25.89 -27.40
N SER A 442 5.75 -25.89 -28.52
CA SER A 442 5.55 -27.11 -29.31
C SER A 442 6.88 -27.63 -29.88
N LYS A 443 7.75 -26.74 -30.36
CA LYS A 443 9.09 -27.11 -30.86
C LYS A 443 9.96 -27.72 -29.76
N MET A 444 9.91 -27.16 -28.55
CA MET A 444 10.72 -27.64 -27.42
C MET A 444 10.20 -28.94 -26.79
N SER A 445 8.89 -29.15 -26.80
CA SER A 445 8.27 -30.36 -26.25
C SER A 445 8.10 -31.50 -27.27
N GLY A 446 8.30 -31.22 -28.56
CA GLY A 446 8.02 -32.16 -29.64
C GLY A 446 6.53 -32.45 -29.88
N THR A 447 5.62 -31.77 -29.15
CA THR A 447 4.17 -32.04 -29.19
C THR A 447 3.39 -30.73 -29.23
N PRO A 448 2.30 -30.61 -30.02
CA PRO A 448 1.46 -29.42 -30.01
C PRO A 448 0.96 -29.05 -28.61
N VAL A 449 1.03 -27.76 -28.23
CA VAL A 449 0.59 -27.28 -26.89
C VAL A 449 -0.81 -27.74 -26.48
N LYS A 450 -1.73 -27.90 -27.44
CA LYS A 450 -3.11 -28.36 -27.16
C LYS A 450 -3.17 -29.79 -26.62
N GLN A 451 -2.17 -30.62 -26.91
CA GLN A 451 -2.08 -32.02 -26.48
C GLN A 451 -1.22 -32.18 -25.21
N LEU A 452 -0.54 -31.12 -24.77
CA LEU A 452 0.28 -31.17 -23.56
C LEU A 452 -0.58 -31.17 -22.30
N THR A 453 -0.21 -31.99 -21.33
CA THR A 453 -0.74 -31.85 -19.97
C THR A 453 -0.25 -30.55 -19.34
N PHE A 454 -0.99 -30.04 -18.36
CA PHE A 454 -0.58 -28.84 -17.62
C PHE A 454 0.82 -29.01 -17.01
N LYS A 455 1.14 -30.18 -16.47
CA LYS A 455 2.46 -30.47 -15.86
C LYS A 455 3.60 -30.36 -16.89
N ILE A 456 3.45 -30.98 -18.06
CA ILE A 456 4.51 -30.93 -19.09
C ILE A 456 4.72 -29.50 -19.59
N LEU A 457 3.64 -28.75 -19.85
CA LEU A 457 3.71 -27.34 -20.25
C LEU A 457 4.47 -26.50 -19.21
N MET A 458 4.21 -26.77 -17.94
CA MET A 458 4.86 -26.14 -16.80
C MET A 458 6.35 -26.48 -16.72
N ASP A 459 6.73 -27.73 -16.93
CA ASP A 459 8.12 -28.19 -16.88
C ASP A 459 8.95 -27.63 -18.04
N VAL A 460 8.40 -27.61 -19.26
CA VAL A 460 9.02 -26.96 -20.42
C VAL A 460 9.23 -25.47 -20.17
N THR A 461 8.23 -24.79 -19.60
CA THR A 461 8.35 -23.37 -19.24
C THR A 461 9.43 -23.13 -18.20
N ASN A 462 9.53 -24.00 -17.18
CA ASN A 462 10.59 -23.94 -16.18
C ASN A 462 11.98 -24.14 -16.81
N GLY A 463 12.13 -25.07 -17.76
CA GLY A 463 13.38 -25.27 -18.49
C GLY A 463 13.83 -24.01 -19.25
N ILE A 464 12.91 -23.33 -19.93
CA ILE A 464 13.21 -22.06 -20.63
C ILE A 464 13.65 -20.98 -19.64
N ILE A 465 12.98 -20.89 -18.49
CA ILE A 465 13.36 -19.92 -17.45
C ILE A 465 14.73 -20.26 -16.88
N ALA A 466 15.02 -21.53 -16.59
CA ALA A 466 16.30 -21.98 -16.06
C ALA A 466 17.46 -21.60 -17.00
N GLU A 467 17.30 -21.77 -18.31
CA GLU A 467 18.29 -21.33 -19.30
C GLU A 467 18.46 -19.79 -19.32
N ARG A 468 17.37 -19.04 -19.20
CA ARG A 468 17.43 -17.56 -19.14
C ARG A 468 18.08 -17.06 -17.85
N LEU A 469 17.92 -17.77 -16.73
CA LEU A 469 18.58 -17.44 -15.46
C LEU A 469 20.10 -17.63 -15.51
N LYS A 470 20.63 -18.48 -16.41
CA LYS A 470 22.09 -18.60 -16.65
C LYS A 470 22.66 -17.37 -17.37
N LYS A 471 21.83 -16.65 -18.13
CA LYS A 471 22.23 -15.48 -18.94
C LYS A 471 21.24 -14.32 -18.72
N PRO A 472 21.18 -13.75 -17.50
CA PRO A 472 20.26 -12.67 -17.22
C PRO A 472 20.66 -11.39 -17.96
N ILE A 473 19.68 -10.55 -18.24
CA ILE A 473 19.82 -9.25 -18.88
C ILE A 473 20.12 -8.21 -17.80
N LYS A 474 21.30 -7.60 -17.87
CA LYS A 474 21.62 -6.41 -17.07
C LYS A 474 21.13 -5.16 -17.79
N VAL A 475 20.13 -4.48 -17.22
CA VAL A 475 19.63 -3.22 -17.75
C VAL A 475 20.44 -2.07 -17.15
N PRO A 476 20.95 -1.11 -17.96
CA PRO A 476 21.67 0.03 -17.44
C PRO A 476 20.87 0.77 -16.36
N ASN A 477 21.56 1.19 -15.31
CA ASN A 477 21.00 1.85 -14.13
C ASN A 477 20.08 1.02 -13.22
N SER A 478 19.52 -0.10 -13.68
CA SER A 478 18.81 -1.03 -12.80
C SER A 478 19.82 -1.90 -12.05
N PRO A 479 19.69 -2.01 -10.72
CA PRO A 479 20.56 -2.91 -9.96
C PRO A 479 20.19 -4.38 -10.17
N GLU A 480 18.93 -4.68 -10.53
CA GLU A 480 18.46 -6.06 -10.66
C GLU A 480 18.88 -6.73 -11.97
N PHE A 481 18.95 -8.06 -11.92
CA PHE A 481 19.15 -8.93 -13.08
C PHE A 481 17.81 -9.41 -13.62
N TRP A 482 17.53 -9.06 -14.88
CA TRP A 482 16.23 -9.29 -15.49
C TRP A 482 16.24 -10.51 -16.39
N ILE A 483 15.10 -11.18 -16.50
CA ILE A 483 14.83 -12.12 -17.59
C ILE A 483 13.55 -11.73 -18.31
N GLU A 484 13.51 -12.02 -19.60
CA GLU A 484 12.26 -12.07 -20.33
C GLU A 484 11.48 -13.29 -19.86
N HIS A 485 10.22 -13.11 -19.48
CA HIS A 485 9.40 -14.23 -19.06
C HIS A 485 8.82 -14.94 -20.29
N PRO A 486 8.94 -16.28 -20.40
CA PRO A 486 8.51 -16.97 -21.61
C PRO A 486 7.00 -17.10 -21.73
N TRP A 487 6.26 -17.17 -20.61
CA TRP A 487 4.80 -17.27 -20.63
C TRP A 487 4.13 -16.01 -21.15
N VAL A 488 3.26 -16.19 -22.14
CA VAL A 488 2.49 -15.12 -22.81
C VAL A 488 0.99 -15.33 -22.59
N SER A 489 0.28 -14.26 -22.23
CA SER A 489 -1.18 -14.24 -22.16
C SER A 489 -1.76 -12.95 -22.76
N LYS A 490 -3.05 -12.91 -23.10
CA LYS A 490 -3.68 -11.66 -23.58
C LYS A 490 -3.64 -10.52 -22.55
N ALA A 491 -3.61 -10.86 -21.26
CA ALA A 491 -3.54 -9.89 -20.17
C ALA A 491 -2.10 -9.38 -19.95
N GLU A 492 -1.13 -10.28 -20.02
CA GLU A 492 0.31 -10.00 -19.89
C GLU A 492 1.02 -10.57 -21.13
N PRO A 493 1.03 -9.84 -22.26
CA PRO A 493 1.54 -10.36 -23.53
C PRO A 493 3.07 -10.38 -23.59
N GLU A 494 3.74 -9.42 -22.95
CA GLU A 494 5.18 -9.44 -22.73
C GLU A 494 5.42 -9.01 -21.29
N LYS A 495 6.35 -9.68 -20.62
CA LYS A 495 6.78 -9.29 -19.28
C LYS A 495 8.24 -9.59 -19.01
N MET A 496 8.86 -8.69 -18.27
CA MET A 496 10.20 -8.78 -17.73
C MET A 496 10.10 -8.99 -16.22
N VAL A 497 10.93 -9.89 -15.68
CA VAL A 497 10.92 -10.23 -14.27
C VAL A 497 12.33 -10.19 -13.70
N ALA A 498 12.47 -9.65 -12.49
CA ALA A 498 13.73 -9.69 -11.75
C ALA A 498 13.48 -10.00 -10.27
N ALA A 499 14.36 -10.81 -9.67
CA ALA A 499 14.32 -11.04 -8.23
C ALA A 499 14.89 -9.82 -7.48
N VAL A 500 14.22 -9.43 -6.41
CA VAL A 500 14.64 -8.36 -5.49
C VAL A 500 15.42 -8.92 -4.31
N THR A 501 15.06 -10.14 -3.89
CA THR A 501 15.67 -10.87 -2.78
C THR A 501 16.61 -11.94 -3.30
N ASN A 502 17.46 -12.46 -2.41
CA ASN A 502 18.48 -13.44 -2.77
C ASN A 502 17.89 -14.84 -3.07
N VAL A 503 17.40 -15.06 -4.30
CA VAL A 503 16.83 -16.35 -4.72
C VAL A 503 17.88 -17.41 -5.09
N SER A 504 19.17 -17.06 -5.16
CA SER A 504 20.23 -18.03 -5.50
C SER A 504 20.42 -19.13 -4.45
N ARG A 505 19.87 -18.93 -3.25
CA ARG A 505 19.81 -19.95 -2.18
C ARG A 505 18.97 -21.19 -2.53
N TYR A 506 18.18 -21.12 -3.60
CA TYR A 506 17.39 -22.25 -4.09
C TYR A 506 18.06 -22.91 -5.29
N ASP A 507 17.75 -24.18 -5.53
CA ASP A 507 18.16 -24.85 -6.77
C ASP A 507 17.53 -24.18 -8.00
N ILE A 508 18.15 -24.37 -9.17
CA ILE A 508 17.76 -23.67 -10.40
C ILE A 508 16.31 -23.99 -10.83
N LEU A 509 15.81 -25.20 -10.56
CA LEU A 509 14.45 -25.58 -10.92
C LEU A 509 13.43 -24.90 -10.00
N HIS A 510 13.73 -24.79 -8.70
CA HIS A 510 12.91 -24.04 -7.76
C HIS A 510 12.91 -22.54 -8.09
N GLN A 511 14.07 -21.96 -8.44
CA GLN A 511 14.15 -20.58 -8.93
C GLN A 511 13.26 -20.39 -10.16
N ALA A 512 13.38 -21.28 -11.16
CA ALA A 512 12.57 -21.22 -12.37
C ALA A 512 11.07 -21.29 -12.07
N ASN A 513 10.66 -22.17 -11.14
CA ASN A 513 9.28 -22.27 -10.70
C ASN A 513 8.78 -20.97 -10.03
N LEU A 514 9.60 -20.32 -9.20
CA LEU A 514 9.24 -19.03 -8.59
C LEU A 514 9.04 -17.95 -9.65
N TYR A 515 9.98 -17.81 -10.59
CA TYR A 515 9.88 -16.86 -11.71
C TYR A 515 8.65 -17.12 -12.58
N ARG A 516 8.33 -18.39 -12.87
CA ARG A 516 7.14 -18.78 -13.65
C ARG A 516 5.83 -18.29 -13.02
N MET A 517 5.76 -18.27 -11.69
CA MET A 517 4.56 -17.86 -10.96
C MET A 517 4.35 -16.34 -10.92
N VAL A 518 5.34 -15.55 -11.33
CA VAL A 518 5.31 -14.09 -11.24
C VAL A 518 4.24 -13.50 -12.17
N THR A 519 3.29 -12.77 -11.61
CA THR A 519 2.18 -12.12 -12.34
C THR A 519 1.53 -11.02 -11.51
N LEU A 520 0.99 -9.99 -12.18
CA LEU A 520 0.14 -8.95 -11.59
C LEU A 520 -1.36 -9.20 -11.86
N ALA A 521 -1.70 -10.26 -12.60
CA ALA A 521 -3.07 -10.56 -13.00
C ALA A 521 -4.12 -10.57 -11.86
N PRO A 522 -3.84 -11.03 -10.62
CA PRO A 522 -4.84 -11.00 -9.54
C PRO A 522 -5.24 -9.56 -9.14
N VAL A 523 -4.26 -8.66 -8.95
CA VAL A 523 -4.54 -7.25 -8.61
C VAL A 523 -5.10 -6.48 -9.82
N ASP A 524 -4.59 -6.74 -11.03
CA ASP A 524 -5.13 -6.18 -12.27
C ASP A 524 -6.60 -6.55 -12.48
N ARG A 525 -6.96 -7.81 -12.17
CA ARG A 525 -8.36 -8.25 -12.22
C ARG A 525 -9.21 -7.45 -11.24
N PHE A 526 -8.75 -7.23 -10.02
CA PHE A 526 -9.47 -6.41 -9.04
C PHE A 526 -9.65 -4.97 -9.55
N PHE A 527 -8.57 -4.33 -10.02
CA PHE A 527 -8.62 -2.99 -10.59
C PHE A 527 -9.53 -2.90 -11.82
N MET A 528 -9.51 -3.88 -12.72
CA MET A 528 -10.43 -3.94 -13.85
C MET A 528 -11.89 -4.05 -13.38
N ASN A 529 -12.17 -4.86 -12.36
CA ASN A 529 -13.53 -5.02 -11.84
C ASN A 529 -14.03 -3.72 -11.19
N ILE A 530 -13.25 -3.09 -10.32
CA ILE A 530 -13.70 -1.84 -9.68
C ILE A 530 -13.89 -0.70 -10.69
N ARG A 531 -13.03 -0.61 -11.71
CA ARG A 531 -13.17 0.36 -12.82
C ARG A 531 -14.46 0.19 -13.62
N ARG A 532 -14.90 -1.06 -13.81
CA ARG A 532 -16.15 -1.38 -14.54
C ARG A 532 -17.40 -1.25 -13.69
N MET A 533 -17.25 -1.39 -12.38
CA MET A 533 -18.38 -1.50 -11.45
C MET A 533 -18.58 -0.28 -10.56
N SER A 534 -17.66 0.69 -10.56
CA SER A 534 -17.77 1.92 -9.79
C SER A 534 -17.38 3.12 -10.64
N MET A 535 -18.30 4.09 -10.75
CA MET A 535 -18.09 5.33 -11.51
C MET A 535 -16.87 6.12 -11.05
N TYR A 536 -16.61 6.18 -9.73
CA TYR A 536 -15.44 6.89 -9.20
C TYR A 536 -14.11 6.38 -9.77
N PHE A 537 -14.01 5.08 -10.06
CA PHE A 537 -12.77 4.45 -10.50
C PHE A 537 -12.64 4.42 -12.03
N GLU A 538 -13.62 4.95 -12.77
CA GLU A 538 -13.52 5.04 -14.23
C GLU A 538 -12.34 5.94 -14.63
N ARG A 539 -11.59 5.52 -15.65
CA ARG A 539 -10.48 6.32 -16.16
C ARG A 539 -11.04 7.47 -16.98
N PRO A 540 -10.63 8.71 -16.70
CA PRO A 540 -11.06 9.82 -17.52
C PRO A 540 -10.48 9.72 -18.92
N PHE A 541 -11.27 10.14 -19.91
CA PHE A 541 -10.78 10.32 -21.27
C PHE A 541 -9.75 11.46 -21.29
N GLN A 542 -8.58 11.20 -21.86
CA GLN A 542 -7.60 12.24 -22.09
C GLN A 542 -8.04 13.04 -23.33
N SER A 543 -8.57 14.24 -23.14
CA SER A 543 -8.75 15.20 -24.23
C SER A 543 -7.47 16.00 -24.43
N GLY A 544 -7.01 16.14 -25.68
CA GLY A 544 -5.78 16.89 -26.01
C GLY A 544 -5.82 18.38 -25.62
N THR A 545 -7.02 18.93 -25.43
CA THR A 545 -7.27 20.34 -25.10
C THR A 545 -7.03 20.71 -23.63
N GLY A 546 -6.88 19.75 -22.72
CA GLY A 546 -6.79 20.00 -21.27
C GLY A 546 -5.39 20.32 -20.72
N MET A 547 -4.32 20.19 -21.51
CA MET A 547 -2.92 20.32 -21.03
C MET A 547 -2.65 19.60 -19.69
N GLY A 548 -3.21 18.40 -19.50
CA GLY A 548 -3.08 17.60 -18.27
C GLY A 548 -4.09 17.92 -17.16
N ARG A 549 -4.88 19.00 -17.28
CA ARG A 549 -5.99 19.35 -16.40
C ARG A 549 -7.28 18.74 -16.95
N ILE A 550 -7.82 17.75 -16.25
CA ILE A 550 -8.94 16.94 -16.74
C ILE A 550 -10.15 17.10 -15.82
N TRP A 551 -11.27 17.58 -16.38
CA TRP A 551 -12.57 17.52 -15.73
C TRP A 551 -13.25 16.22 -16.12
N HIS A 552 -13.68 15.44 -15.13
CA HIS A 552 -14.38 14.19 -15.39
C HIS A 552 -15.65 14.12 -14.57
N GLY A 553 -16.80 14.03 -15.23
CA GLY A 553 -18.12 14.07 -14.56
C GLY A 553 -18.32 13.00 -13.46
N TYR A 554 -17.53 11.92 -13.49
CA TYR A 554 -17.61 10.83 -12.51
C TYR A 554 -16.50 10.84 -11.44
N SER A 555 -15.52 11.74 -11.55
CA SER A 555 -14.48 11.89 -10.51
C SER A 555 -15.08 12.46 -9.22
N ALA A 556 -14.53 12.05 -8.07
CA ALA A 556 -15.02 12.54 -6.79
C ALA A 556 -14.58 14.00 -6.56
N TYR A 557 -15.46 14.81 -5.98
CA TYR A 557 -15.13 16.13 -5.44
C TYR A 557 -14.50 16.01 -4.04
N ASN A 558 -15.01 15.11 -3.21
CA ASN A 558 -14.41 14.75 -1.92
C ASN A 558 -13.51 13.51 -2.11
N PRO A 559 -12.18 13.62 -1.93
CA PRO A 559 -11.27 12.50 -2.10
C PRO A 559 -11.56 11.31 -1.17
N GLU A 560 -12.18 11.55 -0.01
CA GLU A 560 -12.58 10.50 0.94
C GLU A 560 -13.46 9.41 0.30
N MET A 561 -14.25 9.76 -0.72
CA MET A 561 -15.13 8.82 -1.41
C MET A 561 -14.38 7.69 -2.10
N TYR A 562 -13.13 7.92 -2.54
CA TYR A 562 -12.29 6.86 -3.10
C TYR A 562 -11.98 5.79 -2.06
N THR A 563 -11.61 6.19 -0.85
CA THR A 563 -11.34 5.28 0.27
C THR A 563 -12.61 4.53 0.66
N ILE A 564 -13.72 5.25 0.85
CA ILE A 564 -15.00 4.67 1.26
C ILE A 564 -15.51 3.63 0.25
N VAL A 565 -15.57 4.00 -1.04
CA VAL A 565 -16.09 3.12 -2.08
C VAL A 565 -15.10 2.00 -2.39
N GLY A 566 -13.79 2.28 -2.33
CA GLY A 566 -12.74 1.26 -2.46
C GLY A 566 -12.88 0.15 -1.43
N ASP A 567 -13.10 0.50 -0.15
CA ASP A 567 -13.34 -0.46 0.93
C ASP A 567 -14.63 -1.27 0.73
N ILE A 568 -15.74 -0.59 0.44
CA ILE A 568 -17.03 -1.24 0.20
C ILE A 568 -16.88 -2.25 -0.95
N PHE A 569 -16.24 -1.82 -2.05
CA PHE A 569 -16.03 -2.68 -3.22
C PHE A 569 -15.09 -3.84 -2.93
N ARG A 570 -13.98 -3.62 -2.21
CA ARG A 570 -13.05 -4.70 -1.77
C ARG A 570 -13.80 -5.79 -0.99
N ILE A 571 -14.65 -5.38 -0.06
CA ILE A 571 -15.41 -6.30 0.79
C ILE A 571 -16.48 -7.03 -0.03
N HIS A 572 -17.19 -6.33 -0.91
CA HIS A 572 -18.13 -6.96 -1.85
C HIS A 572 -17.42 -7.96 -2.78
N TYR A 573 -16.26 -7.59 -3.33
CA TYR A 573 -15.45 -8.43 -4.21
C TYR A 573 -15.00 -9.71 -3.50
N ASN A 574 -14.50 -9.59 -2.26
CA ASN A 574 -13.98 -10.73 -1.51
C ASN A 574 -15.08 -11.69 -1.02
N TYR A 575 -16.23 -11.17 -0.60
CA TYR A 575 -17.23 -11.97 0.14
C TYR A 575 -18.53 -12.24 -0.63
N CYS A 576 -18.89 -11.41 -1.61
CA CYS A 576 -20.15 -11.50 -2.34
C CYS A 576 -19.97 -11.98 -3.80
N THR A 577 -18.93 -11.49 -4.49
CA THR A 577 -18.71 -11.80 -5.91
C THR A 577 -18.30 -13.25 -6.12
N ARG A 578 -19.12 -13.99 -6.86
CA ARG A 578 -18.89 -15.41 -7.19
C ARG A 578 -18.03 -15.54 -8.44
N SER A 579 -17.07 -16.46 -8.40
CA SER A 579 -16.38 -16.92 -9.61
C SER A 579 -17.26 -17.85 -10.44
N LYS A 580 -16.80 -18.24 -11.64
CA LYS A 580 -17.48 -19.27 -12.46
C LYS A 580 -17.71 -20.59 -11.70
N LYS A 581 -16.81 -20.94 -10.78
CA LYS A 581 -16.92 -22.10 -9.89
C LYS A 581 -17.80 -21.86 -8.66
N LYS A 582 -18.59 -20.79 -8.64
CA LYS A 582 -19.49 -20.34 -7.56
C LYS A 582 -18.82 -19.97 -6.21
N ASP A 583 -17.52 -20.21 -6.04
CA ASP A 583 -16.77 -19.76 -4.86
C ASP A 583 -16.39 -18.28 -4.93
N THR A 584 -16.32 -17.63 -3.76
CA THR A 584 -15.78 -16.28 -3.57
C THR A 584 -14.30 -16.31 -3.16
N PRO A 585 -13.54 -15.21 -3.32
CA PRO A 585 -12.16 -15.15 -2.84
C PRO A 585 -12.02 -15.47 -1.34
N ALA A 586 -12.94 -15.00 -0.50
CA ALA A 586 -12.94 -15.30 0.93
C ALA A 586 -13.20 -16.78 1.23
N MET A 587 -14.00 -17.48 0.42
CA MET A 587 -14.21 -18.92 0.56
C MET A 587 -12.92 -19.69 0.27
N LYS A 588 -12.23 -19.35 -0.82
CA LYS A 588 -10.96 -19.99 -1.20
C LYS A 588 -9.86 -19.77 -0.17
N LEU A 589 -9.87 -18.63 0.51
CA LEU A 589 -8.94 -18.34 1.60
C LEU A 589 -9.38 -18.97 2.95
N GLY A 590 -10.61 -19.45 3.05
CA GLY A 590 -11.19 -20.04 4.25
C GLY A 590 -11.73 -19.02 5.28
N LEU A 591 -11.94 -17.76 4.88
CA LEU A 591 -12.55 -16.71 5.73
C LEU A 591 -14.09 -16.71 5.69
N ALA A 592 -14.69 -17.45 4.77
CA ALA A 592 -16.14 -17.63 4.66
C ALA A 592 -16.48 -19.08 4.27
N LYS A 593 -17.57 -19.63 4.82
CA LYS A 593 -18.06 -20.98 4.47
C LYS A 593 -18.95 -20.99 3.21
N ALA A 594 -19.56 -19.86 2.89
CA ALA A 594 -20.46 -19.69 1.76
C ALA A 594 -20.44 -18.22 1.28
N PRO A 595 -20.93 -17.91 0.07
CA PRO A 595 -21.05 -16.53 -0.39
C PRO A 595 -21.91 -15.71 0.58
N VAL A 596 -21.41 -14.54 0.96
CA VAL A 596 -22.08 -13.65 1.91
C VAL A 596 -23.02 -12.73 1.13
N THR A 597 -24.23 -12.54 1.63
CA THR A 597 -25.17 -11.60 1.03
C THR A 597 -24.92 -10.19 1.57
N VAL A 598 -25.22 -9.16 0.79
CA VAL A 598 -25.01 -7.76 1.21
C VAL A 598 -25.78 -7.42 2.48
N GLU A 599 -26.93 -8.06 2.73
CA GLU A 599 -27.75 -7.84 3.92
C GLU A 599 -27.06 -8.35 5.19
N LYS A 600 -26.34 -9.48 5.11
CA LYS A 600 -25.53 -9.99 6.24
C LYS A 600 -24.39 -9.04 6.61
N ILE A 601 -23.90 -8.26 5.64
CA ILE A 601 -22.88 -7.22 5.88
C ILE A 601 -23.53 -5.97 6.48
N ILE A 602 -24.61 -5.46 5.87
CA ILE A 602 -25.32 -4.24 6.30
C ILE A 602 -25.85 -4.38 7.74
N TYR A 603 -26.34 -5.56 8.11
CA TYR A 603 -26.95 -5.82 9.40
C TYR A 603 -26.07 -6.67 10.31
N TYR A 604 -24.75 -6.60 10.13
CA TYR A 604 -23.77 -7.41 10.87
C TYR A 604 -24.02 -7.40 12.38
N ASN A 605 -24.23 -6.22 12.98
CA ASN A 605 -24.46 -6.08 14.41
C ASN A 605 -25.76 -6.74 14.93
N ARG A 606 -26.70 -7.12 14.05
CA ARG A 606 -27.91 -7.89 14.43
C ARG A 606 -27.65 -9.39 14.48
N TYR A 607 -26.59 -9.85 13.81
CA TYR A 607 -26.22 -11.26 13.69
C TYR A 607 -24.90 -11.60 14.42
N ALA A 608 -24.17 -10.59 14.90
CA ALA A 608 -23.06 -10.73 15.81
C ALA A 608 -23.63 -10.96 17.23
N GLY A 609 -23.94 -12.22 17.52
CA GLY A 609 -24.22 -12.71 18.86
C GLY A 609 -22.94 -12.90 19.65
#